data_AF-A0A936PIP5-F1
#
_entry.id   AF-A0A936PIP5-F1
#
_cell.length_a   1.000
_cell.length_b   1.000
_cell.length_c   1.000
_cell.angle_alpha   90.00
_cell.angle_beta   90.00
_cell.angle_gamma   90.00
#
_symmetry.space_group_name_H-M   'P 1'
#
loop_
_entity.id
_entity.type
_entity.pdbx_description
1 polymer ?
#
loop_
_entity_poly.entity_id
_entity_poly.type
_entity_poly.pdbx_seq_one_letter_code
_entity_poly.pdbx_strand_id
1 'polypeptide(L)'
;MVSARNIDEGNIMATEITIAEVDYVSKALGADLYAAVVTNSGAVYDTFIEDYVQPCVAYGTLSNIWNRLGTEVTDRGVNRFTGENIQPANEVDKSSALFEIRQRLSTCLGLMIDYAAANYPTLYVDQEYKYKEVNYYSPQTKRNNAL
;
A
#
# COMPACT_ATOMS: atom_id res chain seq x y z
N MET A 1 -20.24 11.35 23.00
CA MET A 1 -20.51 11.62 21.58
C MET A 1 -19.20 11.38 20.84
N VAL A 2 -19.03 10.20 20.23
CA VAL A 2 -17.81 9.88 19.47
C VAL A 2 -18.00 10.48 18.09
N SER A 3 -17.17 11.46 17.72
CA SER A 3 -17.13 12.00 16.36
C SER A 3 -16.61 10.91 15.43
N ALA A 4 -17.52 10.19 14.78
CA ALA A 4 -17.17 9.36 13.65
C ALA A 4 -17.05 10.26 12.39
N ARG A 5 -16.02 10.00 11.57
CA ARG A 5 -15.65 10.61 10.27
C ARG A 5 -14.74 11.86 10.42
N ASN A 6 -13.65 12.04 9.66
CA ASN A 6 -13.59 12.10 8.19
C ASN A 6 -12.21 11.70 7.63
N ILE A 7 -12.02 10.46 7.19
CA ILE A 7 -11.38 10.26 5.88
C ILE A 7 -12.56 10.13 4.95
N ASP A 8 -12.99 11.25 4.37
CA ASP A 8 -14.05 11.22 3.36
C ASP A 8 -13.46 10.63 2.07
N GLU A 9 -14.26 9.98 1.22
CA GLU A 9 -13.79 9.45 -0.07
C GLU A 9 -13.14 10.55 -0.92
N GLY A 10 -13.55 11.81 -0.74
CA GLY A 10 -12.96 12.98 -1.38
C GLY A 10 -11.48 13.25 -1.04
N ASN A 11 -10.94 12.65 0.03
CA ASN A 11 -9.50 12.73 0.36
C ASN A 11 -8.67 11.62 -0.28
N ILE A 12 -9.31 10.67 -0.96
CA ILE A 12 -8.69 9.63 -1.77
C ILE A 12 -9.08 9.91 -3.23
N MET A 13 -8.21 10.61 -3.95
CA MET A 13 -8.44 10.96 -5.33
C MET A 13 -8.25 9.73 -6.22
N ALA A 14 -9.06 9.61 -7.26
CA ALA A 14 -8.92 8.56 -8.28
C ALA A 14 -7.50 8.51 -8.87
N THR A 15 -6.82 9.66 -8.96
CA THR A 15 -5.43 9.76 -9.38
C THR A 15 -4.46 8.98 -8.50
N GLU A 16 -4.66 8.92 -7.18
CA GLU A 16 -3.79 8.16 -6.27
C GLU A 16 -4.00 6.66 -6.37
N ILE A 17 -5.23 6.25 -6.68
CA ILE A 17 -5.57 4.86 -7.01
C ILE A 17 -4.87 4.48 -8.31
N THR A 18 -4.98 5.30 -9.35
CA THR A 18 -4.30 5.07 -10.64
C THR A 18 -2.78 5.03 -10.49
N ILE A 19 -2.18 5.95 -9.71
CA ILE A 19 -0.73 5.93 -9.46
C ILE A 19 -0.34 4.63 -8.76
N ALA A 20 -1.08 4.19 -7.73
CA ALA A 20 -0.78 2.95 -7.03
C ALA A 20 -0.91 1.71 -7.95
N GLU A 21 -1.94 1.68 -8.79
CA GLU A 21 -2.15 0.62 -9.78
C GLU A 21 -0.98 0.56 -10.76
N VAL A 22 -0.53 1.69 -11.31
CA VAL A 22 0.58 1.73 -12.26
C VAL A 22 1.92 1.40 -11.60
N ASP A 23 2.22 2.00 -10.45
CA ASP A 23 3.54 1.90 -9.82
C ASP A 23 3.78 0.57 -9.10
N TYR A 24 2.72 -0.08 -8.61
CA TYR A 24 2.83 -1.30 -7.84
C TYR A 24 2.29 -2.51 -8.58
N VAL A 25 1.11 -2.42 -9.22
CA VAL A 25 0.47 -3.58 -9.84
C VAL A 25 0.95 -3.79 -11.28
N SER A 26 0.81 -2.80 -12.15
CA SER A 26 1.18 -2.92 -13.56
C SER A 26 2.66 -3.27 -13.75
N LYS A 27 3.55 -2.64 -12.98
CA LYS A 27 4.99 -2.94 -13.00
C LYS A 27 5.33 -4.33 -12.47
N ALA A 28 4.60 -4.84 -11.46
CA ALA A 28 4.87 -6.15 -10.89
C ALA A 28 4.35 -7.30 -11.76
N LEU A 29 3.20 -7.12 -12.42
CA LEU A 29 2.58 -8.14 -13.27
C LEU A 29 3.13 -8.17 -14.69
N GLY A 30 3.70 -7.05 -15.16
CA GLY A 30 4.11 -6.88 -16.56
C GLY A 30 2.92 -6.51 -17.46
N ALA A 31 3.24 -5.97 -18.64
CA ALA A 31 2.26 -5.35 -19.53
C ALA A 31 1.18 -6.32 -20.02
N ASP A 32 1.55 -7.56 -20.37
CA ASP A 32 0.65 -8.54 -20.99
C ASP A 32 -0.40 -9.08 -20.01
N LEU A 33 0.04 -9.54 -18.83
CA LEU A 33 -0.88 -10.00 -17.78
C LEU A 33 -1.75 -8.84 -17.28
N TYR A 34 -1.16 -7.67 -17.04
CA TYR A 34 -1.92 -6.49 -16.61
C TYR A 34 -3.01 -6.11 -17.64
N ALA A 35 -2.67 -6.07 -18.93
CA ALA A 35 -3.64 -5.79 -19.99
C ALA A 35 -4.75 -6.86 -20.04
N ALA A 36 -4.41 -8.13 -19.85
CA ALA A 36 -5.37 -9.23 -19.82
C ALA A 36 -6.37 -9.10 -18.65
N VAL A 37 -5.88 -8.74 -17.45
CA VAL A 37 -6.68 -8.54 -16.23
C VAL A 37 -7.62 -7.35 -16.38
N VAL A 38 -7.14 -6.22 -16.91
CA VAL A 38 -7.95 -5.00 -17.10
C VAL A 38 -9.02 -5.21 -18.18
N THR A 39 -8.65 -5.86 -19.29
CA THR A 39 -9.55 -6.03 -20.45
C THR A 39 -10.59 -7.13 -20.25
N ASN A 40 -10.24 -8.20 -19.53
CA ASN A 40 -11.15 -9.32 -19.23
C ASN A 40 -11.60 -9.30 -17.76
N SER A 41 -11.96 -8.13 -17.24
CA SER A 41 -12.58 -8.04 -15.93
C SER A 41 -13.89 -8.86 -15.93
N GLY A 42 -13.90 -9.94 -15.15
CA GLY A 42 -14.91 -10.99 -15.12
C GLY A 42 -14.35 -12.31 -14.59
N ALA A 43 -15.22 -13.30 -14.32
CA ALA A 43 -15.01 -14.54 -13.55
C ALA A 43 -13.64 -15.25 -13.62
N VAL A 44 -12.88 -15.11 -14.71
CA VAL A 44 -11.54 -15.71 -14.88
C VAL A 44 -10.50 -15.06 -13.94
N TYR A 45 -10.62 -13.76 -13.67
CA TYR A 45 -9.67 -13.01 -12.85
C TYR A 45 -10.27 -12.47 -11.56
N ASP A 46 -11.57 -12.66 -11.28
CA ASP A 46 -12.23 -12.09 -10.11
C ASP A 46 -11.51 -12.45 -8.79
N THR A 47 -11.21 -13.73 -8.56
CA THR A 47 -10.44 -14.16 -7.38
C THR A 47 -9.05 -13.54 -7.34
N PHE A 48 -8.38 -13.43 -8.49
CA PHE A 48 -7.05 -12.80 -8.54
C PHE A 48 -7.13 -11.30 -8.21
N ILE A 49 -8.16 -10.62 -8.71
CA ILE A 49 -8.38 -9.19 -8.50
C ILE A 49 -8.75 -8.92 -7.04
N GLU A 50 -9.73 -9.64 -6.50
CA GLU A 50 -10.25 -9.44 -5.15
C GLU A 50 -9.23 -9.81 -4.07
N ASP A 51 -8.59 -10.96 -4.19
CA ASP A 51 -7.74 -11.48 -3.11
C ASP A 51 -6.29 -10.95 -3.16
N TYR A 52 -5.81 -10.51 -4.34
CA TYR A 52 -4.39 -10.16 -4.53
C TYR A 52 -4.15 -8.76 -5.10
N VAL A 53 -4.86 -8.35 -6.15
CA VAL A 53 -4.65 -7.04 -6.78
C VAL A 53 -5.22 -5.90 -5.93
N GLN A 54 -6.48 -6.01 -5.48
CA GLN A 54 -7.15 -4.97 -4.69
C GLN A 54 -6.39 -4.63 -3.39
N PRO A 55 -5.88 -5.60 -2.60
CA PRO A 55 -5.03 -5.29 -1.46
C PRO A 55 -3.77 -4.51 -1.83
N CYS A 56 -3.10 -4.85 -2.93
CA CYS A 56 -1.92 -4.13 -3.40
C CYS A 56 -2.25 -2.67 -3.75
N VAL A 57 -3.35 -2.44 -4.48
CA VAL A 57 -3.81 -1.09 -4.79
C VAL A 57 -4.17 -0.33 -3.52
N ALA A 58 -4.92 -0.93 -2.59
CA ALA A 58 -5.34 -0.29 -1.35
C ALA A 58 -4.15 0.17 -0.49
N TYR A 59 -3.18 -0.72 -0.23
CA TYR A 59 -1.99 -0.36 0.55
C TYR A 59 -1.03 0.57 -0.23
N GLY A 60 -0.97 0.46 -1.55
CA GLY A 60 -0.22 1.38 -2.41
C GLY A 60 -0.78 2.80 -2.36
N THR A 61 -2.10 2.95 -2.51
CA THR A 61 -2.79 4.22 -2.38
C THR A 61 -2.60 4.79 -0.98
N LEU A 62 -2.76 3.97 0.06
CA LEU A 62 -2.56 4.40 1.45
C LEU A 62 -1.13 4.90 1.69
N SER A 63 -0.11 4.20 1.16
CA SER A 63 1.29 4.66 1.24
C SER A 63 1.52 6.00 0.53
N ASN A 64 0.85 6.23 -0.60
CA ASN A 64 0.97 7.47 -1.37
C ASN A 64 0.34 8.66 -0.65
N ILE A 65 -0.84 8.46 -0.05
CA ILE A 65 -1.57 9.53 0.63
C ILE A 65 -1.19 9.69 2.11
N TRP A 66 -0.41 8.77 2.70
CA TRP A 66 -0.10 8.76 4.13
C TRP A 66 0.45 10.09 4.64
N ASN A 67 1.39 10.70 3.90
CA ASN A 67 1.96 11.98 4.30
C ASN A 67 0.92 13.11 4.25
N ARG A 68 0.03 13.10 3.26
CA ARG A 68 -1.05 14.08 3.14
C ARG A 68 -2.08 13.90 4.24
N LEU A 69 -2.50 12.67 4.52
CA LEU A 69 -3.34 12.34 5.67
C LEU A 69 -2.65 12.78 6.96
N GLY A 70 -1.35 12.53 7.11
CA GLY A 70 -0.55 12.94 8.25
C GLY A 70 -0.40 14.45 8.42
N THR A 71 -0.66 15.27 7.39
CA THR A 71 -0.68 16.74 7.46
C THR A 71 -2.07 17.35 7.55
N GLU A 72 -3.08 16.74 6.91
CA GLU A 72 -4.47 17.25 6.87
C GLU A 72 -5.29 16.78 8.09
N VAL A 73 -4.95 15.61 8.65
CA VAL A 73 -5.63 15.01 9.80
C VAL A 73 -5.00 15.42 11.14
N THR A 74 -3.82 16.06 11.12
CA THR A 74 -3.18 16.65 12.30
C THR A 74 -3.62 18.09 12.45
N ASP A 75 -4.78 18.32 13.06
CA ASP A 75 -4.80 18.62 14.51
C ASP A 75 -5.52 17.58 15.40
N ARG A 76 -6.08 16.47 14.87
CA ARG A 76 -6.99 15.61 15.68
C ARG A 76 -6.98 14.09 15.46
N GLY A 77 -6.45 13.54 14.36
CA GLY A 77 -6.81 12.16 13.99
C GLY A 77 -5.74 11.06 14.11
N VAL A 78 -4.47 11.38 14.38
CA VAL A 78 -3.46 10.34 14.73
C VAL A 78 -3.01 10.57 16.17
N ASN A 79 -3.62 9.83 17.08
CA ASN A 79 -3.39 9.96 18.51
C ASN A 79 -2.68 8.74 19.06
N ARG A 80 -1.67 8.97 19.89
CA ARG A 80 -1.11 7.92 20.74
C ARG A 80 -1.97 7.79 21.98
N PHE A 81 -2.53 6.61 22.20
CA PHE A 81 -3.14 6.26 23.47
C PHE A 81 -2.03 5.93 24.47
N THR A 82 -1.74 6.86 25.36
CA THR A 82 -1.03 6.53 26.60
C THR A 82 -2.10 6.24 27.64
N GLY A 83 -1.86 5.29 28.55
CA GLY A 83 -2.87 4.79 29.51
C GLY A 83 -3.54 5.87 30.38
N GLU A 84 -3.04 7.11 30.37
CA GLU A 84 -3.59 8.24 31.10
C GLU A 84 -3.88 9.50 30.25
N ASN A 85 -3.45 9.57 28.97
CA ASN A 85 -3.69 10.74 28.11
C ASN A 85 -3.64 10.39 26.60
N ILE A 86 -4.43 11.13 25.81
CA ILE A 86 -4.33 11.14 24.34
C ILE A 86 -3.35 12.25 23.97
N GLN A 87 -2.21 11.88 23.40
CA GLN A 87 -1.22 12.84 22.87
C GLN A 87 -1.15 12.75 21.35
N PRO A 88 -0.85 13.86 20.66
CA PRO A 88 -0.52 13.81 19.23
C PRO A 88 0.61 12.82 18.99
N ALA A 89 0.50 12.00 17.94
CA ALA A 89 1.56 11.08 17.54
C ALA A 89 2.84 11.85 17.19
N ASN A 90 3.99 11.40 17.69
CA ASN A 90 5.28 11.98 17.34
C ASN A 90 5.71 11.52 15.94
N GLU A 91 6.75 12.14 15.38
CA GLU A 91 7.25 11.81 14.03
C GLU A 91 7.71 10.35 13.90
N VAL A 92 8.20 9.75 14.99
CA VAL A 92 8.61 8.33 15.03
C VAL A 92 7.41 7.39 14.91
N ASP A 93 6.31 7.70 15.58
CA ASP A 93 5.06 6.94 15.53
C ASP A 93 4.46 7.01 14.11
N LYS A 94 4.46 8.20 13.50
CA LYS A 94 4.00 8.40 12.11
C LYS A 94 4.87 7.65 11.09
N SER A 95 6.19 7.67 11.29
CA SER A 95 7.15 6.94 10.45
C SER A 95 6.99 5.42 10.58
N SER A 96 6.74 4.94 11.81
CA SER A 96 6.51 3.52 12.09
C SER A 96 5.23 3.01 11.42
N ALA A 97 4.14 3.78 11.46
CA ALA A 97 2.91 3.42 10.77
C ALA A 97 3.07 3.40 9.23
N LEU A 98 3.77 4.38 8.63
CA LEU A 98 4.11 4.33 7.20
C LEU A 98 4.95 3.10 6.85
N PHE A 99 5.88 2.75 7.71
CA PHE A 99 6.71 1.56 7.55
C PHE A 99 5.86 0.29 7.56
N GLU A 100 4.95 0.13 8.52
CA GLU A 100 4.02 -1.02 8.59
C GLU A 100 3.14 -1.13 7.34
N ILE A 101 2.61 0.00 6.86
CA ILE A 101 1.84 0.06 5.61
C ILE A 101 2.66 -0.45 4.42
N ARG A 102 3.91 0.01 4.30
CA ARG A 102 4.82 -0.40 3.22
C ARG A 102 5.28 -1.85 3.35
N GLN A 103 5.46 -2.35 4.57
CA GLN A 103 5.76 -3.75 4.81
C GLN A 103 4.58 -4.63 4.36
N ARG A 104 3.36 -4.23 4.72
CA ARG A 104 2.15 -4.95 4.30
C ARG A 104 1.96 -4.93 2.79
N LEU A 105 2.19 -3.78 2.15
CA LEU A 105 2.22 -3.65 0.68
C LEU A 105 3.23 -4.62 0.05
N SER A 106 4.45 -4.68 0.59
CA SER A 106 5.49 -5.60 0.11
C SER A 106 5.05 -7.06 0.20
N THR A 107 4.41 -7.46 1.30
CA THR A 107 3.87 -8.83 1.44
C THR A 107 2.76 -9.10 0.44
N CYS A 108 1.81 -8.18 0.26
CA CYS A 108 0.73 -8.34 -0.72
C CYS A 108 1.28 -8.46 -2.15
N LEU A 109 2.27 -7.65 -2.51
CA LEU A 109 2.92 -7.73 -3.82
C LEU A 109 3.62 -9.07 -4.04
N GLY A 110 4.32 -9.59 -3.03
CA GLY A 110 4.93 -10.93 -3.10
C GLY A 110 3.88 -12.02 -3.34
N LEU A 111 2.79 -12.02 -2.57
CA LEU A 111 1.70 -13.00 -2.74
C LEU A 111 1.01 -12.88 -4.11
N MET A 112 0.82 -11.66 -4.60
CA MET A 112 0.24 -11.41 -5.93
C MET A 112 1.16 -11.93 -7.05
N ILE A 113 2.47 -11.68 -6.95
CA ILE A 113 3.47 -12.17 -7.89
C ILE A 113 3.51 -13.70 -7.86
N ASP A 114 3.57 -14.31 -6.68
CA ASP A 114 3.61 -15.76 -6.53
C ASP A 114 2.37 -16.42 -7.13
N TYR A 115 1.19 -15.85 -6.89
CA TYR A 115 -0.07 -16.32 -7.49
C TYR A 115 -0.05 -16.17 -9.02
N ALA A 116 0.41 -15.03 -9.53
CA ALA A 116 0.48 -14.75 -10.96
C ALA A 116 1.43 -15.71 -11.69
N ALA A 117 2.62 -15.94 -11.13
CA ALA A 117 3.61 -16.86 -11.67
C ALA A 117 3.09 -18.31 -11.69
N ALA A 118 2.34 -18.72 -10.66
CA ALA A 118 1.78 -20.06 -10.57
C ALA A 118 0.59 -20.30 -11.52
N ASN A 119 -0.31 -19.32 -11.66
CA ASN A 119 -1.59 -19.51 -12.36
C ASN A 119 -1.59 -18.97 -13.79
N TYR A 120 -0.73 -17.99 -14.11
CA TYR A 120 -0.67 -17.34 -15.42
C TYR A 120 0.75 -17.33 -16.00
N PRO A 121 1.50 -18.45 -15.99
CA PRO A 121 2.92 -18.47 -16.37
C PRO A 121 3.21 -18.09 -17.83
N THR A 122 2.19 -18.13 -18.70
CA THR A 122 2.33 -17.77 -20.11
C THR A 122 2.21 -16.26 -20.37
N LEU A 123 1.52 -15.55 -19.47
CA LEU A 123 1.31 -14.09 -19.55
C LEU A 123 2.20 -13.35 -18.55
N TYR A 124 2.55 -14.00 -17.45
CA TYR A 124 3.46 -13.47 -16.44
C TYR A 124 4.89 -13.58 -16.93
N VAL A 125 5.53 -12.43 -17.10
CA VAL A 125 6.97 -12.33 -17.31
C VAL A 125 7.56 -11.85 -16.00
N ASP A 126 8.50 -12.61 -15.44
CA ASP A 126 9.28 -12.21 -14.26
C ASP A 126 10.00 -10.90 -14.60
N GLN A 127 9.37 -9.78 -14.25
CA GLN A 127 9.99 -8.48 -14.26
C GLN A 127 10.98 -8.52 -13.10
N GLU A 128 12.18 -7.94 -13.26
CA GLU A 128 13.09 -7.73 -12.13
C GLU A 128 12.52 -6.63 -11.20
N TYR A 129 11.27 -6.82 -10.75
CA TYR A 129 10.57 -5.98 -9.81
C TYR A 129 11.12 -6.29 -8.43
N LYS A 130 12.20 -5.59 -8.10
CA LYS A 130 12.75 -5.59 -6.74
C LYS A 130 11.79 -4.85 -5.83
N TYR A 131 10.76 -5.54 -5.34
CA TYR A 131 10.17 -5.13 -4.08
C TYR A 131 11.28 -5.30 -3.04
N LYS A 132 11.92 -4.19 -2.64
CA LYS A 132 12.82 -4.24 -1.50
C LYS A 132 11.96 -4.58 -0.31
N GLU A 133 12.14 -5.77 0.26
CA GLU A 133 11.58 -6.07 1.58
C GLU A 133 11.91 -4.92 2.52
N VAL A 134 10.86 -4.28 3.01
CA VAL A 134 10.97 -3.17 3.93
C VAL A 134 11.30 -3.77 5.30
N ASN A 135 12.60 -3.89 5.58
CA ASN A 135 13.11 -4.60 6.73
C ASN A 135 13.55 -3.61 7.83
N TYR A 136 13.11 -3.85 9.07
CA TYR A 136 13.31 -2.95 10.23
C TYR A 136 14.79 -2.72 10.53
N TYR A 137 15.65 -3.65 10.12
CA TYR A 137 17.08 -3.67 10.40
C TYR A 137 17.97 -3.17 9.26
N SER A 138 17.42 -2.59 8.19
CA SER A 138 18.27 -2.03 7.13
C SER A 138 19.10 -0.83 7.68
N PRO A 139 20.40 -0.71 7.33
CA PRO A 139 21.23 0.42 7.76
C PRO A 139 20.68 1.81 7.37
N GLN A 140 19.81 1.86 6.36
CA GLN A 140 19.14 3.09 5.92
C GLN A 140 18.05 3.54 6.91
N THR A 141 17.33 2.62 7.56
CA THR A 141 16.32 2.93 8.58
C THR A 141 16.95 3.49 9.87
N LYS A 142 18.14 2.99 10.24
CA LYS A 142 18.90 3.51 11.40
C LYS A 142 19.35 4.96 11.23
N ARG A 143 19.52 5.45 10.00
CA ARG A 143 19.87 6.86 9.74
C ARG A 143 18.67 7.81 9.88
N ASN A 144 17.46 7.35 9.59
CA ASN A 144 16.26 8.19 9.67
C ASN A 144 15.64 8.22 11.08
N ASN A 145 16.00 7.28 11.96
CA ASN A 145 15.60 7.30 13.38
C ASN A 145 16.66 7.95 14.30
N ALA A 146 17.73 8.53 13.72
CA ALA A 146 18.84 9.13 14.47
C ALA A 146 18.96 10.66 14.26
N LEU A 147 17.92 11.29 13.68
CA LEU A 147 17.79 12.75 13.57
C LEU A 147 16.54 13.22 14.33
#